data_AF-A0A3D2N0D9-F1
#
_entry.id   AF-A0A3D2N0D9-F1
#
_cell.length_a   1.000
_cell.length_b   1.000
_cell.length_c   1.000
_cell.angle_alpha   90.00
_cell.angle_beta   90.00
_cell.angle_gamma   90.00
#
_symmetry.space_group_name_H-M   'P 1'
#
loop_
_entity.id
_entity.type
_entity.pdbx_description
1 polymer ?
#
loop_
_entity_poly.entity_id
_entity_poly.type
_entity_poly.pdbx_seq_one_letter_code
_entity_poly.pdbx_strand_id
1 'polypeptide(L)'
;MTYMLNSIDEAIDRKFLVTKQMKAQAEPGSIIHVLNATKKKDGIVVDYRVTDVGKGYSFRDYAARFGSINEFCKWARPDNFIARHYESFDLKEIQNYIKVTDRSFVTFALPIIIVGVLIFAALGIFVVKGVVGIIIAAVGSLAVVGGMTWFFRWQKNKVKLDLYSKISSDWGVQFK
;
A
#
# COMPACT_ATOMS: atom_id res chain seq x y z
N MET A 1 1.28 -7.66 -6.73
CA MET A 1 1.81 -9.00 -6.43
C MET A 1 1.09 -9.48 -5.20
N THR A 2 0.15 -10.38 -5.39
CA THR A 2 -0.53 -11.08 -4.29
C THR A 2 0.45 -12.12 -3.83
N TYR A 3 1.16 -11.87 -2.73
CA TYR A 3 1.81 -12.96 -2.01
C TYR A 3 0.66 -13.80 -1.42
N MET A 4 0.17 -14.74 -2.23
CA MET A 4 -0.83 -15.70 -1.79
C MET A 4 -0.07 -16.71 -0.92
N LEU A 5 -0.29 -16.64 0.39
CA LEU A 5 -0.07 -17.79 1.25
C LEU A 5 -0.75 -19.01 0.59
N ASN A 6 -0.01 -20.08 0.32
CA ASN A 6 -0.60 -21.27 -0.31
C ASN A 6 -1.49 -22.03 0.70
N SER A 7 -1.15 -21.93 1.99
CA SER A 7 -1.94 -22.43 3.11
C SER A 7 -1.90 -21.44 4.27
N ILE A 8 -2.84 -21.55 5.22
CA ILE A 8 -2.82 -20.71 6.41
C ILE A 8 -1.69 -21.11 7.37
N ASP A 9 -1.22 -22.36 7.30
CA ASP A 9 -0.08 -22.85 8.10
C ASP A 9 1.22 -22.13 7.72
N GLU A 10 1.37 -21.72 6.45
CA GLU A 10 2.49 -20.88 6.03
C GLU A 10 2.48 -19.49 6.70
N ALA A 11 1.36 -19.06 7.28
CA ALA A 11 1.31 -17.79 8.01
C ALA A 11 1.96 -17.90 9.39
N ILE A 12 1.99 -19.10 9.99
CA ILE A 12 2.54 -19.33 11.32
C ILE A 12 4.03 -18.96 11.34
N ASP A 13 4.47 -18.36 12.43
CA ASP A 13 5.82 -17.83 12.65
C ASP A 13 6.27 -16.74 11.65
N ARG A 14 5.34 -16.19 10.87
CA ARG A 14 5.62 -15.06 9.98
C ARG A 14 5.08 -13.76 10.56
N LYS A 15 5.82 -12.68 10.26
CA LYS A 15 5.44 -11.31 10.57
C LYS A 15 4.67 -10.70 9.39
N PHE A 16 3.56 -10.02 9.69
CA PHE A 16 2.73 -9.34 8.70
C PHE A 16 2.55 -7.87 9.09
N LEU A 17 2.43 -7.03 8.07
CA LEU A 17 2.11 -5.62 8.22
C LEU A 17 0.60 -5.42 8.19
N VAL A 18 0.04 -4.83 9.25
CA VAL A 18 -1.39 -4.50 9.31
C VAL A 18 -1.68 -3.32 8.38
N THR A 19 -2.56 -3.51 7.40
CA THR A 19 -2.95 -2.48 6.44
C THR A 19 -4.29 -1.82 6.79
N LYS A 20 -5.13 -2.51 7.56
CA LYS A 20 -6.46 -2.04 7.95
C LYS A 20 -6.65 -2.11 9.45
N GLN A 21 -7.37 -1.13 10.00
CA GLN A 21 -7.65 -1.09 11.42
C GLN A 21 -8.56 -2.25 11.84
N MET A 22 -8.22 -2.88 12.96
CA MET A 22 -9.11 -3.76 13.70
C MET A 22 -9.32 -3.15 15.09
N LYS A 23 -10.56 -2.72 15.37
CA LYS A 23 -10.89 -1.93 16.56
C LYS A 23 -10.41 -2.63 17.83
N ALA A 24 -9.67 -1.89 18.66
CA ALA A 24 -9.09 -2.36 19.93
C ALA A 24 -8.09 -3.52 19.84
N GLN A 25 -7.67 -3.91 18.63
CA GLN A 25 -6.69 -5.00 18.43
C GLN A 25 -5.43 -4.49 17.73
N ALA A 26 -5.55 -3.91 16.54
CA ALA A 26 -4.40 -3.46 15.76
C ALA A 26 -4.69 -2.20 14.92
N GLU A 27 -3.72 -1.29 14.88
CA GLU A 27 -3.73 -0.09 14.04
C GLU A 27 -2.99 -0.34 12.71
N PRO A 28 -3.36 0.36 11.62
CA PRO A 28 -2.58 0.32 10.39
C PRO A 28 -1.14 0.77 10.64
N GLY A 29 -0.18 -0.02 10.17
CA GLY A 29 1.24 0.19 10.39
C GLY A 29 1.85 -0.65 11.52
N SER A 30 1.04 -1.25 12.39
CA SER A 30 1.53 -2.23 13.38
C SER A 30 2.00 -3.52 12.69
N ILE A 31 2.91 -4.24 13.35
CA ILE A 31 3.38 -5.55 12.90
C ILE A 31 2.69 -6.62 13.74
N ILE A 32 2.15 -7.64 13.09
CA ILE A 32 1.64 -8.82 13.78
C ILE A 32 2.56 -10.01 13.56
N HIS A 33 2.70 -10.85 14.56
CA HIS A 33 3.33 -12.15 14.48
C HIS A 33 2.26 -13.22 14.65
N VAL A 34 2.06 -14.08 13.66
CA VAL A 34 1.06 -15.14 13.75
C VAL A 34 1.62 -16.29 14.58
N LEU A 35 0.98 -16.57 15.71
CA LEU A 35 1.38 -17.61 16.65
C LEU A 35 0.76 -18.95 16.29
N ASN A 36 -0.49 -18.92 15.81
CA ASN A 36 -1.23 -20.11 15.43
C ASN A 36 -2.30 -19.71 14.41
N ALA A 37 -2.66 -20.65 13.54
CA ALA A 37 -3.80 -20.47 12.68
C ALA A 37 -4.52 -21.79 12.46
N THR A 38 -5.86 -21.74 12.52
CA THR A 38 -6.68 -22.93 12.40
C THR A 38 -7.79 -22.70 11.40
N LYS A 39 -7.91 -23.61 10.43
CA LYS A 39 -9.02 -23.61 9.47
C LYS A 39 -10.26 -24.21 10.13
N LYS A 40 -11.37 -23.47 10.08
CA LYS A 40 -12.71 -23.90 10.49
C LYS A 40 -13.62 -24.01 9.26
N LYS A 41 -14.79 -24.62 9.40
CA LYS A 41 -15.74 -24.84 8.28
C LYS A 41 -16.19 -23.54 7.60
N ASP A 42 -16.23 -22.46 8.37
CA ASP A 42 -16.73 -21.13 8.04
C ASP A 42 -15.63 -20.05 8.05
N GLY A 43 -14.35 -20.45 7.96
CA GLY A 43 -13.25 -19.50 7.78
C GLY A 43 -11.94 -19.94 8.43
N ILE A 44 -11.11 -18.97 8.80
CA ILE A 44 -9.85 -19.16 9.51
C ILE A 44 -9.88 -18.39 10.82
N VAL A 45 -9.32 -18.98 11.86
CA VAL A 45 -9.01 -18.30 13.11
C VAL A 45 -7.50 -18.13 13.16
N VAL A 46 -7.04 -16.92 13.44
CA VAL A 46 -5.62 -16.56 13.50
C VAL A 46 -5.36 -15.98 14.87
N ASP A 47 -4.48 -16.64 15.62
CA ASP A 47 -3.96 -16.15 16.89
C ASP A 47 -2.66 -15.40 16.58
N TYR A 48 -2.55 -14.17 17.04
CA TYR A 48 -1.45 -13.29 16.68
C TYR A 48 -1.05 -12.35 17.80
N ARG A 49 0.22 -11.98 17.80
CA ARG A 49 0.83 -11.00 18.70
C ARG A 49 1.05 -9.69 17.96
N VAL A 50 0.51 -8.60 18.47
CA VAL A 50 0.73 -7.26 17.93
C VAL A 50 1.99 -6.67 18.53
N THR A 51 2.84 -6.11 17.67
CA THR A 51 3.95 -5.21 18.00
C THR A 51 3.57 -3.82 17.56
N ASP A 52 3.34 -2.92 18.52
CA ASP A 52 2.99 -1.54 18.22
C ASP A 52 4.23 -0.74 17.81
N VAL A 53 4.27 -0.29 16.55
CA VAL A 53 5.38 0.52 16.03
C VAL A 53 5.25 1.94 16.60
N GLY A 54 6.29 2.41 17.30
CA GLY A 54 6.40 3.78 17.81
C GLY A 54 5.72 4.07 19.16
N LYS A 55 5.11 3.08 19.84
CA LYS A 55 4.48 3.25 21.17
C LYS A 55 5.19 2.49 22.30
N GLY A 56 6.43 2.04 22.06
CA GLY A 56 7.16 1.13 22.95
C GLY A 56 6.75 -0.33 22.72
N TYR A 57 7.65 -1.27 23.01
CA TYR A 57 7.44 -2.70 22.79
C TYR A 57 6.42 -3.29 23.79
N SER A 58 5.13 -2.99 23.60
CA SER A 58 4.05 -3.70 24.29
C SER A 58 3.52 -4.80 23.37
N PHE A 59 3.74 -6.05 23.77
CA PHE A 59 3.18 -7.20 23.08
C PHE A 59 1.78 -7.47 23.62
N ARG A 60 0.81 -7.60 22.72
CA ARG A 60 -0.56 -8.00 23.06
C ARG A 60 -1.02 -9.11 22.13
N ASP A 61 -1.54 -10.16 22.74
CA ASP A 61 -2.01 -11.35 22.03
C ASP A 61 -3.51 -11.24 21.79
N TYR A 62 -3.92 -11.54 20.57
CA TYR A 62 -5.30 -11.47 20.11
C TYR A 62 -5.61 -12.67 19.24
N ALA A 63 -6.91 -12.95 19.10
CA ALA A 63 -7.42 -13.92 18.16
C ALA A 63 -8.45 -13.23 17.26
N ALA A 64 -8.30 -13.38 15.95
CA ALA A 64 -9.24 -12.85 14.97
C ALA A 64 -9.73 -13.93 14.02
N ARG A 65 -10.95 -13.73 13.52
CA ARG A 65 -11.60 -14.62 12.57
C ARG A 65 -11.73 -13.94 11.23
N PHE A 66 -11.37 -14.65 10.16
CA PHE A 66 -11.55 -14.20 8.78
C PHE A 66 -12.31 -15.26 7.99
N GLY A 67 -13.12 -14.84 7.01
CA GLY A 67 -13.84 -15.77 6.14
C GLY A 67 -12.94 -16.54 5.18
N SER A 68 -11.75 -16.03 4.89
CA SER A 68 -10.75 -16.70 4.04
C SER A 68 -9.33 -16.20 4.27
N ILE A 69 -8.33 -16.94 3.76
CA ILE A 69 -6.93 -16.51 3.71
C ILE A 69 -6.78 -15.17 2.97
N ASN A 70 -7.55 -14.99 1.89
CA ASN A 70 -7.54 -13.74 1.13
C ASN A 70 -8.02 -12.54 1.94
N GLU A 71 -8.98 -12.74 2.84
CA GLU A 71 -9.47 -11.68 3.72
C GLU A 71 -8.43 -11.33 4.79
N PHE A 72 -7.76 -12.35 5.37
CA PHE A 72 -6.61 -12.14 6.24
C PHE A 72 -5.50 -11.35 5.51
N CYS A 73 -5.10 -11.77 4.31
CA CYS A 73 -4.07 -11.08 3.51
C CYS A 73 -4.46 -9.65 3.11
N LYS A 74 -5.76 -9.33 3.05
CA LYS A 74 -6.26 -7.97 2.80
C LYS A 74 -6.20 -7.09 4.05
N TRP A 75 -6.21 -7.70 5.24
CA TRP A 75 -6.11 -7.00 6.53
C TRP A 75 -4.66 -6.87 7.00
N ALA A 76 -3.86 -7.93 6.85
CA ALA A 76 -2.44 -7.95 7.16
C ALA A 76 -1.66 -8.63 6.02
N ARG A 77 -0.71 -7.91 5.43
CA ARG A 77 0.06 -8.39 4.27
C ARG A 77 1.47 -8.84 4.66
N PRO A 78 2.02 -9.87 4.01
CA PRO A 78 3.41 -10.24 4.23
C PRO A 78 4.31 -9.18 3.57
N ASP A 79 4.94 -8.33 4.39
CA ASP A 79 5.86 -7.29 3.94
C ASP A 79 7.19 -7.48 4.67
N ASN A 80 8.04 -8.37 4.14
CA ASN A 80 9.30 -8.76 4.77
C ASN A 80 10.24 -7.59 5.02
N PHE A 81 10.18 -6.56 4.18
CA PHE A 81 11.03 -5.38 4.33
C PHE A 81 10.64 -4.56 5.54
N ILE A 82 9.36 -4.20 5.66
CA ILE A 82 8.86 -3.48 6.84
C ILE A 82 8.97 -4.37 8.08
N ALA A 83 8.63 -5.65 7.99
CA ALA A 83 8.70 -6.58 9.13
C ALA A 83 10.12 -6.79 9.70
N ARG A 84 11.17 -6.56 8.90
CA ARG A 84 12.57 -6.64 9.34
C ARG A 84 13.11 -5.33 9.90
N HIS A 85 12.62 -4.20 9.41
CA HIS A 85 13.17 -2.88 9.69
C HIS A 85 12.16 -1.92 10.33
N TYR A 86 11.05 -2.43 10.88
CA TYR A 86 10.00 -1.62 11.51
C TYR A 86 10.52 -0.71 12.61
N GLU A 87 11.66 -1.05 13.22
CA GLU A 87 12.33 -0.26 14.26
C GLU A 87 13.00 1.00 13.71
N SER A 88 13.35 1.02 12.43
CA SER A 88 13.98 2.15 11.75
C SER A 88 12.97 3.16 11.21
N PHE A 89 11.67 2.91 11.37
CA PHE A 89 10.60 3.69 10.75
C PHE A 89 9.61 4.23 11.78
N ASP A 90 9.13 5.45 11.52
CA ASP A 90 8.00 5.98 12.27
C ASP A 90 6.67 5.38 11.77
N LEU A 91 5.70 5.27 12.68
CA LEU A 91 4.35 4.80 12.35
C LEU A 91 3.73 5.58 11.17
N LYS A 92 3.94 6.90 11.13
CA LYS A 92 3.44 7.77 10.06
C LYS A 92 4.00 7.41 8.69
N GLU A 93 5.26 6.97 8.63
CA GLU A 93 5.95 6.62 7.39
C GLU A 93 5.43 5.31 6.83
N ILE A 94 5.26 4.31 7.71
CA ILE A 94 4.64 3.04 7.37
C ILE A 94 3.19 3.25 6.90
N GLN A 95 2.42 4.10 7.60
CA GLN A 95 1.06 4.45 7.20
C GLN A 95 1.00 5.16 5.84
N ASN A 96 1.91 6.09 5.57
CA ASN A 96 2.01 6.73 4.26
C ASN A 96 2.36 5.72 3.17
N TYR A 97 3.30 4.81 3.44
CA TYR A 97 3.66 3.72 2.54
C TYR A 97 2.48 2.80 2.24
N ILE A 98 1.71 2.36 3.24
CA ILE A 98 0.47 1.60 3.04
C ILE A 98 -0.49 2.40 2.16
N LYS A 99 -0.77 3.66 2.53
CA LYS A 99 -1.70 4.54 1.80
C LYS A 99 -1.32 4.74 0.34
N VAL A 100 -0.03 4.87 0.02
CA VAL A 100 0.43 5.09 -1.35
C VAL A 100 0.51 3.77 -2.14
N THR A 101 0.95 2.67 -1.52
CA THR A 101 1.07 1.38 -2.20
C THR A 101 -0.27 0.73 -2.51
N ASP A 102 -1.26 0.87 -1.62
CA ASP A 102 -2.59 0.28 -1.78
C ASP A 102 -3.52 1.08 -2.70
N ARG A 103 -3.14 2.30 -3.12
CA ARG A 103 -3.90 3.06 -4.12
C ARG A 103 -4.02 2.25 -5.42
N SER A 104 -5.25 2.07 -5.88
CA SER A 104 -5.53 1.53 -7.21
C SER A 104 -5.46 2.63 -8.26
N PHE A 105 -4.98 2.29 -9.45
CA PHE A 105 -5.02 3.20 -10.59
C PHE A 105 -6.46 3.63 -10.89
N VAL A 106 -7.42 2.69 -10.79
CA VAL A 106 -8.84 2.91 -11.09
C VAL A 106 -9.50 3.86 -10.09
N THR A 107 -9.15 3.78 -8.80
CA THR A 107 -9.81 4.62 -7.78
C THR A 107 -9.12 5.97 -7.58
N PHE A 108 -7.85 6.11 -7.99
CA PHE A 108 -7.07 7.33 -7.77
C PHE A 108 -6.75 8.08 -9.07
N ALA A 109 -6.13 7.41 -10.05
CA ALA A 109 -5.65 8.05 -11.27
C ALA A 109 -6.74 8.23 -12.33
N LEU A 110 -7.60 7.24 -12.50
CA LEU A 110 -8.64 7.26 -13.53
C LEU A 110 -9.64 8.43 -13.39
N PRO A 111 -10.16 8.79 -12.19
CA PRO A 111 -11.04 9.95 -12.07
C PRO A 111 -10.35 11.26 -12.47
N ILE A 112 -9.08 11.42 -12.11
CA ILE A 112 -8.28 12.61 -12.47
C ILE A 112 -8.06 12.66 -13.99
N ILE A 113 -7.76 11.52 -14.60
CA ILE A 113 -7.62 11.41 -16.06
C ILE A 113 -8.92 11.78 -16.76
N ILE A 114 -10.07 11.24 -16.32
CA ILE A 114 -11.36 11.52 -16.93
C ILE A 114 -11.67 13.01 -16.87
N VAL A 115 -11.53 13.64 -15.70
CA VAL A 115 -11.76 15.08 -15.54
C VAL A 115 -10.80 15.89 -16.40
N GLY A 116 -9.51 15.54 -16.43
CA GLY A 116 -8.52 16.25 -17.25
C GLY A 116 -8.81 16.14 -18.75
N VAL A 117 -9.17 14.96 -19.24
CA VAL A 117 -9.55 14.74 -20.64
C VAL A 117 -10.80 15.55 -21.01
N LEU A 118 -11.81 15.59 -20.13
CA LEU A 118 -13.01 16.40 -20.36
C LEU A 118 -12.69 17.91 -20.42
N ILE A 119 -11.77 18.39 -19.60
CA ILE A 119 -11.32 19.79 -19.65
C ILE A 119 -10.65 20.08 -20.99
N PHE A 120 -9.72 19.23 -21.44
CA PHE A 120 -9.05 19.44 -22.74
C PHE A 120 -10.01 19.31 -23.92
N ALA A 121 -11.00 18.42 -23.85
CA ALA A 121 -12.06 18.32 -24.84
C ALA A 121 -12.92 19.58 -24.90
N ALA A 122 -13.34 20.11 -23.74
CA ALA A 122 -14.11 21.35 -23.65
C ALA A 122 -13.31 22.55 -24.19
N LEU A 123 -12.03 22.67 -23.83
CA LEU A 123 -11.16 23.73 -24.34
C LEU A 123 -10.99 23.66 -25.87
N GLY A 124 -10.79 22.45 -26.42
CA GLY A 124 -10.64 22.26 -27.86
C GLY A 124 -11.91 22.62 -28.64
N ILE A 125 -13.08 22.19 -28.15
CA ILE A 125 -14.36 22.37 -28.85
C ILE A 125 -14.92 23.78 -28.67
N PHE A 126 -14.89 24.34 -27.46
CA PHE A 126 -15.60 25.59 -27.17
C PHE A 126 -14.74 26.84 -27.30
N VAL A 127 -13.43 26.75 -27.04
CA VAL A 127 -12.53 27.93 -27.01
C VAL A 127 -11.81 28.11 -28.34
N VAL A 128 -11.03 27.12 -28.76
CA VAL A 128 -10.16 27.25 -29.95
C VAL A 128 -10.94 27.04 -31.25
N LYS A 129 -11.79 26.01 -31.29
CA LYS A 129 -12.59 25.59 -32.45
C LYS A 129 -11.72 25.18 -33.66
N GLY A 130 -12.35 24.51 -34.63
CA GLY A 130 -11.69 24.05 -35.86
C GLY A 130 -10.64 22.94 -35.64
N VAL A 131 -9.85 22.66 -36.69
CA VAL A 131 -8.86 21.56 -36.69
C VAL A 131 -7.80 21.74 -35.60
N VAL A 132 -7.39 22.98 -35.33
CA VAL A 132 -6.40 23.30 -34.28
C VAL A 132 -6.93 22.93 -32.90
N GLY A 133 -8.21 23.20 -32.62
CA GLY A 133 -8.85 22.80 -31.36
C GLY A 133 -8.89 21.28 -31.14
N ILE A 134 -9.10 20.51 -32.22
CA ILE A 134 -9.07 19.03 -32.16
C ILE A 134 -7.66 18.52 -31.84
N ILE A 135 -6.63 19.10 -32.47
CA ILE A 135 -5.23 18.72 -32.22
C ILE A 135 -4.86 18.98 -30.74
N ILE A 136 -5.22 20.16 -30.20
CA ILE A 136 -4.94 20.51 -28.81
C ILE A 136 -5.68 19.56 -27.85
N ALA A 137 -6.95 19.25 -28.12
CA ALA A 137 -7.70 18.31 -27.30
C ALA A 137 -7.08 16.90 -27.32
N ALA A 138 -6.65 16.42 -28.48
CA ALA A 138 -6.03 15.10 -28.63
C ALA A 138 -4.67 15.02 -27.91
N VAL A 139 -3.79 15.98 -28.16
CA VAL A 139 -2.45 16.02 -27.55
C VAL A 139 -2.55 16.25 -26.03
N GLY A 140 -3.43 17.16 -25.59
CA GLY A 140 -3.66 17.42 -24.17
C GLY A 140 -4.21 16.20 -23.43
N SER A 141 -5.16 15.49 -24.04
CA SER A 141 -5.69 14.24 -23.47
C SER A 141 -4.61 13.16 -23.32
N LEU A 142 -3.77 12.98 -24.33
CA LEU A 142 -2.63 12.05 -24.26
C LEU A 142 -1.61 12.46 -23.18
N ALA A 143 -1.32 13.76 -23.07
CA ALA A 143 -0.42 14.29 -22.06
C ALA A 143 -0.95 14.05 -20.63
N VAL A 144 -2.26 14.23 -20.40
CA VAL A 144 -2.89 13.91 -19.10
C VAL A 144 -2.78 12.44 -18.76
N VAL A 145 -3.11 11.55 -19.71
CA VAL A 145 -3.03 10.10 -19.50
C VAL A 145 -1.60 9.67 -19.20
N GLY A 146 -0.64 10.11 -20.02
CA GLY A 146 0.77 9.79 -19.86
C GLY A 146 1.35 10.34 -18.56
N GLY A 147 1.12 11.63 -18.30
CA GLY A 147 1.60 12.33 -17.11
C GLY A 147 1.05 11.74 -15.82
N MET A 148 -0.26 11.45 -15.76
CA MET A 148 -0.88 10.87 -14.57
C MET A 148 -0.42 9.42 -14.34
N THR A 149 -0.25 8.64 -15.40
CA THR A 149 0.28 7.27 -15.30
C THR A 149 1.72 7.27 -14.79
N TRP A 150 2.56 8.17 -15.33
CA TRP A 150 3.93 8.34 -14.87
C TRP A 150 3.99 8.80 -13.42
N PHE A 151 3.24 9.84 -13.06
CA PHE A 151 3.18 10.37 -11.70
C PHE A 151 2.71 9.32 -10.67
N PHE A 152 1.69 8.53 -11.01
CA PHE A 152 1.22 7.44 -10.16
C PHE A 152 2.32 6.41 -9.87
N ARG A 153 3.06 6.00 -10.90
CA ARG A 153 4.19 5.06 -10.75
C ARG A 153 5.35 5.69 -9.97
N TRP A 154 5.67 6.95 -10.28
CA TRP A 154 6.72 7.70 -9.61
C TRP A 154 6.45 7.87 -8.12
N GLN A 155 5.23 8.25 -7.71
CA GLN A 155 4.86 8.35 -6.29
C GLN A 155 5.05 7.03 -5.56
N LYS A 156 4.61 5.90 -6.15
CA LYS A 156 4.78 4.57 -5.54
C LYS A 156 6.26 4.20 -5.40
N ASN A 157 7.08 4.49 -6.40
CA ASN A 157 8.50 4.19 -6.37
C ASN A 157 9.25 5.09 -5.39
N LYS A 158 8.95 6.40 -5.38
CA LYS A 158 9.58 7.37 -4.49
C LYS A 158 9.38 7.02 -3.02
N VAL A 159 8.16 6.68 -2.61
CA VAL A 159 7.88 6.32 -1.21
C VAL A 159 8.58 5.03 -0.81
N LYS A 160 8.71 4.06 -1.71
CA LYS A 160 9.52 2.86 -1.46
C LYS A 160 11.00 3.22 -1.29
N LEU A 161 11.55 3.97 -2.22
CA LEU A 161 12.96 4.38 -2.20
C LEU A 161 13.32 5.18 -0.95
N ASP A 162 12.40 6.03 -0.47
CA ASP A 162 12.57 6.81 0.76
C ASP A 162 12.65 5.92 2.01
N LEU A 163 11.90 4.82 2.06
CA LEU A 163 12.06 3.84 3.14
C LEU A 163 13.36 3.02 2.98
N TYR A 164 13.74 2.66 1.75
CA TYR A 164 15.00 1.95 1.50
C TYR A 164 16.22 2.81 1.85
N SER A 165 16.18 4.11 1.57
CA SER A 165 17.31 5.02 1.81
C SER A 165 17.65 5.10 3.30
N LYS A 166 16.65 5.13 4.18
CA LYS A 166 16.81 5.17 5.64
C LYS A 166 17.47 3.94 6.24
N ILE A 167 17.26 2.77 5.66
CA ILE A 167 17.99 1.57 6.08
C ILE A 167 19.38 1.56 5.46
N SER A 168 19.50 1.96 4.20
CA SER A 168 20.77 1.92 3.47
C SER A 168 21.84 2.85 4.04
N SER A 169 21.45 3.92 4.73
CA SER A 169 22.40 4.83 5.41
C SER A 169 23.21 4.17 6.52
N ASP A 170 22.77 3.01 7.04
CA ASP A 170 23.46 2.20 8.05
C ASP A 170 24.04 0.88 7.49
N TRP A 171 23.83 0.57 6.20
CA TRP A 171 24.19 -0.73 5.60
C TRP A 171 25.48 -0.70 4.76
N GLY A 172 26.22 0.41 4.77
CA GLY A 172 27.47 0.55 4.02
C GLY A 172 28.54 1.32 4.80
N VAL A 173 29.80 0.98 4.56
CA VAL A 173 30.96 1.72 5.09
C VAL A 173 30.82 3.19 4.68
N GLN A 174 30.57 4.05 5.68
CA GLN A 174 30.63 5.49 5.48
C GLN A 174 32.10 5.86 5.28
N PHE A 175 32.51 6.09 4.03
CA PHE A 175 33.77 6.78 3.77
C PHE A 175 33.59 8.22 4.24
N LYS A 176 34.08 8.50 5.45
CA LYS A 176 34.33 9.87 5.92
C LYS A 176 35.48 10.49 5.13
#